data_AF-A0A353DN28-F1
#
_entry.id   AF-A0A353DN28-F1
#
_cell.length_a   1.000
_cell.length_b   1.000
_cell.length_c   1.000
_cell.angle_alpha   90.00
_cell.angle_beta   90.00
_cell.angle_gamma   90.00
#
_symmetry.space_group_name_H-M   'P 1'
#
loop_
_entity.id
_entity.type
_entity.pdbx_description
1 polymer ?
#
loop_
_entity_poly.entity_id
_entity_poly.type
_entity_poly.pdbx_seq_one_letter_code
_entity_poly.pdbx_strand_id
1 'polypeptide(L)'
;LWILPVGMLMVCAVYCIVALLIKVFGVSWLNKLLPPIVVGPVIMVIGLSLAGSAVANLTSASGNGMAYNWCALASGLVAMIVTALCAHYGKKTLSLIPFLIGMASGYVFAAILTGIGYYGFHNDYFRVIDFTPLTSLFTNITVQSFIDYPKFLFLVGAQSESIVPLSWNAVGQAALIFVPVSLVTICEHIGDHKNMSGILERDLLEDPGLSRTLIGDGVATGISGILCGAANTTYGENVAVVGVTKIASTKIILLAALFSILLGFLSPIMGLTETIPACVTGGVSLILYGFIASSGVKMLISEKIDMSKTKNMFVASTILVAGIGGLIFSFGTENASVSITSVSVAMILGVVMNAILRDKKPAKPDAK
;
A
#
# COMPACT_ATOMS: atom_id res chain seq x y z
N LEU A 1 -16.01 -8.64 -13.11
CA LEU A 1 -15.23 -7.59 -13.79
C LEU A 1 -15.53 -6.19 -13.25
N TRP A 2 -16.80 -5.75 -13.29
CA TRP A 2 -17.19 -4.36 -12.97
C TRP A 2 -17.02 -3.90 -11.53
N ILE A 3 -16.93 -4.81 -10.56
CA ILE A 3 -16.83 -4.46 -9.13
C ILE A 3 -15.63 -3.54 -8.84
N LEU A 4 -14.47 -3.81 -9.46
CA LEU A 4 -13.26 -3.02 -9.22
C LEU A 4 -13.36 -1.61 -9.84
N PRO A 5 -13.65 -1.42 -11.14
CA PRO A 5 -13.83 -0.08 -11.70
C PRO A 5 -14.93 0.74 -11.01
N VAL A 6 -16.08 0.12 -10.72
CA VAL A 6 -17.19 0.78 -10.02
C VAL A 6 -16.79 1.13 -8.59
N GLY A 7 -16.13 0.21 -7.89
CA GLY A 7 -15.60 0.43 -6.55
C GLY A 7 -14.66 1.64 -6.50
N MET A 8 -13.71 1.74 -7.43
CA MET A 8 -12.77 2.87 -7.52
C MET A 8 -13.46 4.19 -7.87
N LEU A 9 -14.47 4.18 -8.73
CA LEU A 9 -15.29 5.37 -8.99
C LEU A 9 -16.06 5.82 -7.73
N MET A 10 -16.52 4.87 -6.91
CA MET A 10 -17.13 5.20 -5.62
C MET A 10 -16.10 5.77 -4.64
N VAL A 11 -14.87 5.25 -4.59
CA VAL A 11 -13.76 5.86 -3.82
C VAL A 11 -13.53 7.30 -4.28
N CYS A 12 -13.40 7.54 -5.58
CA CYS A 12 -13.26 8.89 -6.16
C CYS A 12 -14.40 9.82 -5.71
N ALA A 13 -15.66 9.33 -5.74
CA ALA A 13 -16.81 10.09 -5.29
C ALA A 13 -16.70 10.45 -3.80
N VAL A 14 -16.32 9.51 -2.93
CA VAL A 14 -16.12 9.78 -1.50
C VAL A 14 -15.04 10.82 -1.26
N TYR A 15 -13.90 10.71 -1.92
CA TYR A 15 -12.82 11.70 -1.84
C TYR A 15 -13.28 13.10 -2.27
N CYS A 16 -14.01 13.21 -3.38
CA CYS A 16 -14.56 14.48 -3.86
C CYS A 16 -15.59 15.05 -2.89
N ILE A 17 -16.48 14.22 -2.32
CA ILE A 17 -17.47 14.64 -1.31
C ILE A 17 -16.76 15.16 -0.07
N VAL A 18 -15.79 14.41 0.48
CA VAL A 18 -15.03 14.80 1.66
C VAL A 18 -14.27 16.11 1.39
N ALA A 19 -13.63 16.24 0.23
CA ALA A 19 -12.94 17.46 -0.16
C ALA A 19 -13.87 18.67 -0.30
N LEU A 20 -15.08 18.49 -0.84
CA LEU A 20 -16.10 19.53 -0.93
C LEU A 20 -16.58 19.94 0.47
N LEU A 21 -16.84 18.97 1.36
CA LEU A 21 -17.18 19.24 2.75
C LEU A 21 -16.07 20.02 3.48
N ILE A 22 -14.80 19.70 3.23
CA ILE A 22 -13.66 20.46 3.77
C ILE A 22 -13.63 21.88 3.21
N LYS A 23 -13.94 22.07 1.93
CA LYS A 23 -13.97 23.41 1.31
C LYS A 23 -15.08 24.29 1.89
N VAL A 24 -16.23 23.71 2.26
CA VAL A 24 -17.39 24.44 2.80
C VAL A 24 -17.30 24.64 4.32
N PHE A 25 -16.95 23.61 5.06
CA PHE A 25 -16.99 23.60 6.54
C PHE A 25 -15.61 23.73 7.20
N GLY A 26 -14.54 23.81 6.40
CA GLY A 26 -13.15 23.80 6.88
C GLY A 26 -12.67 22.39 7.31
N VAL A 27 -11.40 22.31 7.72
CA VAL A 27 -10.74 21.05 8.11
C VAL A 27 -11.03 20.65 9.57
N SER A 28 -11.56 21.57 10.38
CA SER A 28 -11.66 21.38 11.84
C SER A 28 -12.53 20.20 12.28
N TRP A 29 -13.58 19.87 11.54
CA TRP A 29 -14.42 18.70 11.85
C TRP A 29 -13.65 17.40 11.60
N LEU A 30 -12.83 17.36 10.54
CA LEU A 30 -12.03 16.20 10.17
C LEU A 30 -10.91 15.97 11.20
N ASN A 31 -10.25 17.04 11.65
CA ASN A 31 -9.26 16.96 12.72
C ASN A 31 -9.86 16.46 14.06
N LYS A 32 -11.16 16.70 14.30
CA LYS A 32 -11.87 16.13 15.46
C LYS A 32 -12.25 14.67 15.26
N LEU A 33 -12.63 14.28 14.04
CA LEU A 33 -13.00 12.91 13.69
C LEU A 33 -11.77 11.98 13.65
N LEU A 34 -10.69 12.47 13.05
CA LEU A 34 -9.44 11.76 12.78
C LEU A 34 -8.25 12.47 13.46
N PRO A 35 -8.23 12.57 14.80
CA PRO A 35 -7.06 13.10 15.49
C PRO A 35 -5.87 12.14 15.33
N PRO A 36 -4.62 12.59 15.58
CA PRO A 36 -3.43 11.76 15.39
C PRO A 36 -3.45 10.43 16.17
N ILE A 37 -4.12 10.38 17.33
CA ILE A 37 -4.31 9.15 18.12
C ILE A 37 -5.16 8.08 17.40
N VAL A 38 -5.99 8.47 16.43
CA VAL A 38 -6.73 7.53 15.56
C VAL A 38 -5.92 7.24 14.29
N VAL A 39 -5.42 8.28 13.62
CA VAL A 39 -4.73 8.14 12.34
C VAL A 39 -3.46 7.29 12.47
N GLY A 40 -2.69 7.45 13.55
CA GLY A 40 -1.42 6.72 13.75
C GLY A 40 -1.61 5.21 13.84
N PRO A 41 -2.47 4.73 14.75
CA PRO A 41 -2.83 3.32 14.83
C PRO A 41 -3.49 2.78 13.56
N VAL A 42 -4.27 3.58 12.83
CA VAL A 42 -4.81 3.14 11.53
C VAL A 42 -3.68 2.90 10.52
N ILE A 43 -2.70 3.80 10.41
CA ILE A 43 -1.51 3.60 9.55
C ILE A 43 -0.71 2.36 9.99
N MET A 44 -0.55 2.15 11.30
CA MET A 44 0.07 0.93 11.84
C MET A 44 -0.65 -0.33 11.38
N VAL A 45 -1.98 -0.33 11.44
CA VAL A 45 -2.82 -1.44 11.00
C VAL A 45 -2.75 -1.65 9.49
N ILE A 46 -2.70 -0.59 8.67
CA ILE A 46 -2.57 -0.73 7.20
C ILE A 46 -1.34 -1.58 6.87
N GLY A 47 -0.15 -1.20 7.39
CA GLY A 47 1.08 -1.97 7.19
C GLY A 47 0.99 -3.38 7.79
N LEU A 48 0.58 -3.51 9.05
CA LEU A 48 0.58 -4.80 9.74
C LEU A 48 -0.49 -5.78 9.23
N SER A 49 -1.59 -5.30 8.65
CA SER A 49 -2.62 -6.17 8.06
C SER A 49 -2.12 -6.94 6.84
N LEU A 50 -1.12 -6.40 6.14
CA LEU A 50 -0.49 -7.01 4.98
C LEU A 50 0.72 -7.91 5.34
N ALA A 51 1.13 -7.91 6.62
CA ALA A 51 2.27 -8.69 7.09
C ALA A 51 2.09 -10.20 6.83
N GLY A 52 0.86 -10.71 6.98
CA GLY A 52 0.55 -12.12 6.70
C GLY A 52 0.84 -12.50 5.24
N SER A 53 0.49 -11.63 4.28
CA SER A 53 0.80 -11.85 2.86
C SER A 53 2.29 -11.76 2.57
N ALA A 54 3.01 -10.82 3.19
CA ALA A 54 4.46 -10.74 3.03
C ALA A 54 5.18 -12.00 3.52
N VAL A 55 4.79 -12.51 4.70
CA VAL A 55 5.34 -13.76 5.26
C VAL A 55 4.96 -14.95 4.39
N ALA A 56 3.70 -15.05 3.95
CA ALA A 56 3.26 -16.11 3.05
C ALA A 56 4.05 -16.12 1.73
N ASN A 57 4.26 -14.96 1.12
CA ASN A 57 5.05 -14.83 -0.10
C ASN A 57 6.53 -15.18 0.14
N LEU A 58 7.10 -14.75 1.28
CA LEU A 58 8.47 -15.06 1.68
C LEU A 58 8.70 -16.57 1.87
N THR A 59 7.73 -17.29 2.43
CA THR A 59 7.82 -18.74 2.66
C THR A 59 7.32 -19.57 1.48
N SER A 60 6.66 -18.97 0.50
CA SER A 60 6.19 -19.66 -0.70
C SER A 60 7.37 -20.02 -1.60
N ALA A 61 7.44 -21.28 -2.06
CA ALA A 61 8.38 -21.64 -3.09
C ALA A 61 7.83 -21.21 -4.45
N SER A 62 8.56 -20.31 -5.14
CA SER A 62 8.36 -20.08 -6.56
C SER A 62 9.22 -21.09 -7.33
N GLY A 63 8.62 -21.79 -8.30
CA GLY A 63 9.37 -22.60 -9.27
C GLY A 63 8.99 -24.08 -9.39
N ASN A 64 8.41 -24.73 -8.37
CA ASN A 64 8.19 -26.19 -8.44
C ASN A 64 6.97 -26.77 -7.68
N GLY A 65 5.98 -25.95 -7.31
CA GLY A 65 4.79 -26.45 -6.60
C GLY A 65 5.08 -27.05 -5.21
N MET A 66 6.31 -26.92 -4.70
CA MET A 66 6.67 -27.32 -3.36
C MET A 66 6.16 -26.28 -2.36
N ALA A 67 5.58 -26.70 -1.24
CA ALA A 67 5.01 -25.78 -0.26
C ALA A 67 6.07 -24.92 0.47
N TYR A 68 7.32 -25.39 0.55
CA TYR A 68 8.40 -24.71 1.29
C TYR A 68 9.77 -25.01 0.67
N ASN A 69 10.59 -23.98 0.46
CA ASN A 69 11.93 -24.12 -0.10
C ASN A 69 12.93 -23.18 0.62
N TRP A 70 13.98 -23.75 1.22
CA TRP A 70 15.02 -23.00 1.93
C TRP A 70 15.81 -22.09 1.01
N CYS A 71 16.03 -22.46 -0.25
CA CYS A 71 16.70 -21.63 -1.26
C CYS A 71 15.86 -20.40 -1.64
N ALA A 72 14.54 -20.60 -1.77
CA ALA A 72 13.61 -19.50 -2.02
C ALA A 72 13.55 -18.55 -0.81
N LEU A 73 13.42 -19.10 0.40
CA LEU A 73 13.46 -18.32 1.64
C LEU A 73 14.76 -17.52 1.77
N ALA A 74 15.91 -18.15 1.53
CA ALA A 74 17.21 -17.49 1.57
C ALA A 74 17.28 -16.30 0.61
N SER A 75 16.74 -16.45 -0.61
CA SER A 75 16.68 -15.37 -1.60
C SER A 75 15.85 -14.17 -1.11
N GLY A 76 14.70 -14.43 -0.46
CA GLY A 76 13.88 -13.40 0.18
C GLY A 76 14.57 -12.73 1.37
N LEU A 77 15.24 -13.49 2.23
CA LEU A 77 15.98 -12.95 3.37
C LEU A 77 17.19 -12.12 2.92
N VAL A 78 17.89 -12.52 1.86
CA VAL A 78 18.94 -11.71 1.24
C VAL A 78 18.37 -10.39 0.76
N ALA A 79 17.24 -10.41 0.04
CA ALA A 79 16.58 -9.19 -0.44
C ALA A 79 16.24 -8.25 0.73
N MET A 80 15.68 -8.80 1.80
CA MET A 80 15.33 -8.10 3.03
C MET A 80 16.57 -7.45 3.69
N ILE A 81 17.60 -8.25 3.97
CA ILE A 81 18.82 -7.79 4.65
C ILE A 81 19.52 -6.71 3.81
N VAL A 82 19.67 -6.92 2.51
CA VAL A 82 20.30 -5.93 1.61
C VAL A 82 19.47 -4.65 1.55
N THR A 83 18.14 -4.73 1.55
CA THR A 83 17.27 -3.53 1.63
C THR A 83 17.60 -2.72 2.89
N ALA A 84 17.64 -3.36 4.06
CA ALA A 84 17.91 -2.69 5.34
C ALA A 84 19.34 -2.09 5.38
N LEU A 85 20.34 -2.87 4.96
CA LEU A 85 21.73 -2.41 4.90
C LEU A 85 21.89 -1.23 3.93
N CYS A 86 21.21 -1.27 2.79
CA CYS A 86 21.24 -0.20 1.81
C CYS A 86 20.55 1.07 2.33
N ALA A 87 19.41 0.93 3.01
CA ALA A 87 18.70 2.06 3.60
C ALA A 87 19.50 2.76 4.71
N HIS A 88 20.22 1.98 5.54
CA HIS A 88 20.96 2.53 6.69
C HIS A 88 22.40 2.94 6.38
N TYR A 89 23.16 2.10 5.68
CA TYR A 89 24.59 2.32 5.39
C TYR A 89 24.86 2.77 3.95
N GLY A 90 23.85 2.79 3.09
CA GLY A 90 24.00 3.22 1.70
C GLY A 90 24.50 4.67 1.61
N LYS A 91 25.43 4.92 0.68
CA LYS A 91 25.81 6.29 0.31
C LYS A 91 24.58 7.01 -0.27
N LYS A 92 24.61 8.36 -0.29
CA LYS A 92 23.48 9.25 -0.63
C LYS A 92 22.58 8.84 -1.80
N THR A 93 23.07 8.13 -2.82
CA THR A 93 22.26 7.60 -3.94
C THR A 93 21.67 6.22 -3.68
N LEU A 94 22.43 5.32 -3.05
CA LEU A 94 21.99 3.95 -2.71
C LEU A 94 20.85 3.99 -1.68
N SER A 95 20.95 4.87 -0.68
CA SER A 95 19.93 5.03 0.36
C SER A 95 18.59 5.58 -0.15
N LEU A 96 18.51 6.06 -1.40
CA LEU A 96 17.26 6.58 -2.00
C LEU A 96 16.44 5.49 -2.70
N ILE A 97 17.08 4.39 -3.10
CA ILE A 97 16.44 3.28 -3.80
C ILE A 97 16.71 1.92 -3.11
N PRO A 98 16.62 1.82 -1.77
CA PRO A 98 17.03 0.63 -1.04
C PRO A 98 16.17 -0.59 -1.37
N PHE A 99 14.86 -0.40 -1.58
CA PHE A 99 13.93 -1.46 -1.95
C PHE A 99 14.24 -2.05 -3.33
N LEU A 100 14.61 -1.20 -4.30
CA LEU A 100 15.00 -1.66 -5.64
C LEU A 100 16.29 -2.48 -5.59
N ILE A 101 17.29 -2.00 -4.84
CA ILE A 101 18.58 -2.68 -4.68
C ILE A 101 18.40 -4.01 -3.94
N GLY A 102 17.58 -4.04 -2.89
CA GLY A 102 17.22 -5.26 -2.19
C GLY A 102 16.55 -6.28 -3.10
N MET A 103 15.52 -5.87 -3.84
CA MET A 103 14.84 -6.72 -4.81
C MET A 103 15.81 -7.27 -5.87
N ALA A 104 16.66 -6.42 -6.43
CA ALA A 104 17.68 -6.82 -7.40
C ALA A 104 18.68 -7.83 -6.81
N SER A 105 19.14 -7.62 -5.57
CA SER A 105 20.07 -8.53 -4.90
C SER A 105 19.47 -9.91 -4.62
N GLY A 106 18.20 -9.96 -4.18
CA GLY A 106 17.47 -11.21 -3.99
C GLY A 106 17.23 -11.95 -5.31
N TYR A 107 16.90 -11.20 -6.37
CA TYR A 107 16.75 -11.76 -7.71
C TYR A 107 18.06 -12.34 -8.25
N VAL A 108 19.17 -11.61 -8.12
CA VAL A 108 20.51 -12.11 -8.53
C VAL A 108 20.89 -13.37 -7.76
N PHE A 109 20.64 -13.39 -6.45
CA PHE A 109 20.89 -14.58 -5.64
C PHE A 109 20.03 -15.78 -6.08
N ALA A 110 18.73 -15.55 -6.31
CA ALA A 110 17.82 -16.58 -6.83
C ALA A 110 18.24 -17.07 -8.24
N ALA A 111 18.76 -16.18 -9.09
CA ALA A 111 19.24 -16.50 -10.43
C ALA A 111 20.50 -17.38 -10.38
N ILE A 112 21.44 -17.08 -9.47
CA ILE A 112 22.63 -17.91 -9.24
C ILE A 112 22.21 -19.31 -8.79
N LEU A 113 21.30 -19.42 -7.82
CA LEU A 113 20.77 -20.70 -7.36
C LEU A 113 20.09 -21.49 -8.49
N THR A 114 19.27 -20.80 -9.28
CA THR A 114 18.58 -21.41 -10.44
C THR A 114 19.58 -21.91 -11.48
N GLY A 115 20.65 -21.15 -11.76
CA GLY A 115 21.76 -21.58 -12.62
C GLY A 115 22.47 -22.83 -12.11
N ILE A 116 22.76 -22.90 -10.80
CA ILE A 116 23.33 -24.10 -10.16
C ILE A 116 22.36 -25.29 -10.29
N GLY A 117 21.05 -25.06 -10.18
CA GLY A 117 20.02 -26.08 -10.39
C GLY A 117 20.00 -26.66 -11.81
N TYR A 118 20.20 -25.83 -12.83
CA TYR A 118 20.26 -26.27 -14.23
C TYR A 118 21.57 -26.98 -14.59
N TYR A 119 22.73 -26.42 -14.21
CA TYR A 119 24.04 -26.88 -14.68
C TYR A 119 24.78 -27.81 -13.70
N GLY A 120 24.47 -27.77 -12.41
CA GLY A 120 25.22 -28.48 -11.37
C GLY A 120 24.60 -29.83 -10.96
N PHE A 121 23.35 -29.80 -10.46
CA PHE A 121 22.75 -30.96 -9.79
C PHE A 121 21.53 -31.55 -10.49
N HIS A 122 21.04 -30.93 -11.57
CA HIS A 122 19.77 -31.26 -12.24
C HIS A 122 18.60 -31.44 -11.25
N ASN A 123 18.62 -30.66 -10.17
CA ASN A 123 17.66 -30.78 -9.08
C ASN A 123 16.72 -29.58 -9.10
N ASP A 124 15.43 -29.90 -9.21
CA ASP A 124 14.31 -28.97 -9.18
C ASP A 124 14.29 -28.11 -7.91
N TYR A 125 14.87 -28.57 -6.81
CA TYR A 125 14.96 -27.82 -5.56
C TYR A 125 15.64 -26.44 -5.68
N PHE A 126 16.62 -26.32 -6.59
CA PHE A 126 17.38 -25.07 -6.77
C PHE A 126 16.76 -24.12 -7.80
N ARG A 127 15.71 -24.54 -8.53
CA ARG A 127 15.01 -23.69 -9.50
C ARG A 127 14.04 -22.77 -8.78
N VAL A 128 14.50 -21.56 -8.46
CA VAL A 128 13.73 -20.53 -7.74
C VAL A 128 13.06 -19.55 -8.73
N ILE A 129 13.68 -19.31 -9.87
CA ILE A 129 13.17 -18.43 -10.92
C ILE A 129 12.59 -19.24 -12.06
N ASP A 130 11.38 -18.87 -12.48
CA ASP A 130 10.81 -19.30 -13.76
C ASP A 130 11.07 -18.23 -14.83
N PHE A 131 11.85 -18.59 -15.85
CA PHE A 131 12.18 -17.71 -16.97
C PHE A 131 11.18 -17.81 -18.13
N THR A 132 10.16 -18.68 -18.04
CA THR A 132 9.13 -18.87 -19.07
C THR A 132 8.46 -17.55 -19.54
N PRO A 133 8.09 -16.62 -18.63
CA PRO A 133 7.53 -15.33 -19.04
C PRO A 133 8.47 -14.53 -19.95
N LEU A 134 9.77 -14.57 -19.68
CA LEU A 134 10.77 -13.83 -20.46
C LEU A 134 11.10 -14.53 -21.77
N THR A 135 11.26 -15.86 -21.76
CA THR A 135 11.60 -16.62 -22.98
C THR A 135 10.47 -16.61 -23.99
N SER A 136 9.21 -16.70 -23.54
CA SER A 136 8.03 -16.66 -24.41
C SER A 136 7.90 -15.36 -25.22
N LEU A 137 8.38 -14.23 -24.69
CA LEU A 137 8.39 -12.94 -25.38
C LEU A 137 9.36 -12.90 -26.57
N PHE A 138 10.46 -13.67 -26.50
CA PHE A 138 11.54 -13.64 -27.49
C PHE A 138 11.58 -14.88 -28.40
N THR A 139 10.68 -15.86 -28.23
CA THR A 139 10.58 -17.02 -29.13
C THR A 139 10.22 -16.62 -30.56
N ASN A 140 9.31 -15.66 -30.73
CA ASN A 140 8.97 -15.05 -32.01
C ASN A 140 9.19 -13.53 -31.91
N ILE A 141 10.36 -13.07 -32.33
CA ILE A 141 10.74 -11.65 -32.22
C ILE A 141 9.82 -10.82 -33.13
N THR A 142 8.93 -10.07 -32.50
CA THR A 142 8.05 -9.10 -33.15
C THR A 142 8.24 -7.73 -32.50
N VAL A 143 7.71 -6.66 -33.11
CA VAL A 143 7.74 -5.31 -32.50
C VAL A 143 7.08 -5.34 -31.10
N GLN A 144 6.08 -6.19 -30.92
CA GLN A 144 5.39 -6.44 -29.65
C GLN A 144 6.31 -6.97 -28.53
N SER A 145 7.38 -7.69 -28.90
CA SER A 145 8.37 -8.19 -27.94
C SER A 145 9.16 -7.07 -27.25
N PHE A 146 9.18 -5.87 -27.85
CA PHE A 146 9.88 -4.70 -27.30
C PHE A 146 8.91 -3.64 -26.77
N ILE A 147 7.82 -3.38 -27.51
CA ILE A 147 6.84 -2.36 -27.16
C ILE A 147 5.45 -2.98 -27.24
N ASP A 148 4.75 -3.05 -26.11
CA ASP A 148 3.35 -3.47 -26.00
C ASP A 148 2.62 -2.48 -25.11
N TYR A 149 1.30 -2.34 -25.29
CA TYR A 149 0.47 -1.58 -24.38
C TYR A 149 0.11 -2.42 -23.14
N PRO A 150 -0.01 -1.82 -21.95
CA PRO A 150 -0.53 -2.51 -20.78
C PRO A 150 -1.89 -3.12 -21.10
N LYS A 151 -2.07 -4.40 -20.79
CA LYS A 151 -3.34 -5.11 -21.03
C LYS A 151 -4.41 -4.57 -20.08
N PHE A 152 -5.09 -3.51 -20.51
CA PHE A 152 -6.18 -2.93 -19.75
C PHE A 152 -7.32 -3.94 -19.66
N LEU A 153 -7.77 -4.24 -18.44
CA LEU A 153 -8.77 -5.29 -18.19
C LEU A 153 -10.11 -5.00 -18.91
N PHE A 154 -10.41 -3.73 -19.21
CA PHE A 154 -11.58 -3.36 -20.02
C PHE A 154 -11.48 -3.81 -21.49
N LEU A 155 -10.27 -3.88 -22.06
CA LEU A 155 -10.01 -4.40 -23.41
C LEU A 155 -10.09 -5.93 -23.44
N VAL A 156 -9.53 -6.58 -22.41
CA VAL A 156 -9.55 -8.05 -22.27
C VAL A 156 -10.99 -8.55 -22.01
N GLY A 157 -11.76 -7.80 -21.23
CA GLY A 157 -13.17 -8.08 -20.96
C GLY A 157 -14.08 -7.88 -22.18
N ALA A 158 -13.76 -6.94 -23.07
CA ALA A 158 -14.49 -6.73 -24.32
C ALA A 158 -14.27 -7.88 -25.35
N GLN A 159 -13.17 -8.61 -25.22
CA GLN A 159 -12.85 -9.78 -26.05
C GLN A 159 -13.34 -11.11 -25.44
N SER A 160 -13.78 -11.11 -24.18
CA SER A 160 -14.29 -12.29 -23.48
C SER A 160 -15.82 -12.34 -23.56
N GLU A 161 -16.39 -13.40 -24.13
CA GLU A 161 -17.84 -13.59 -24.36
C GLU A 161 -18.71 -13.60 -23.07
N SER A 162 -18.11 -13.52 -21.88
CA SER A 162 -18.79 -13.51 -20.59
C SER A 162 -18.79 -12.11 -19.95
N ILE A 163 -19.35 -11.11 -20.64
CA ILE A 163 -19.62 -9.80 -20.04
C ILE A 163 -20.81 -9.97 -19.08
N VAL A 164 -20.52 -10.24 -17.81
CA VAL A 164 -21.56 -10.20 -16.76
C VAL A 164 -22.14 -8.78 -16.75
N PRO A 165 -23.45 -8.61 -16.98
CA PRO A 165 -24.08 -7.30 -17.00
C PRO A 165 -23.93 -6.62 -15.63
N LEU A 166 -23.81 -5.29 -15.63
CA LEU A 166 -23.73 -4.50 -14.40
C LEU A 166 -25.05 -4.60 -13.64
N SER A 167 -25.12 -5.50 -12.67
CA SER A 167 -26.27 -5.62 -11.77
C SER A 167 -26.21 -4.58 -10.66
N TRP A 168 -27.37 -4.04 -10.28
CA TRP A 168 -27.49 -3.13 -9.14
C TRP A 168 -26.96 -3.76 -7.83
N ASN A 169 -27.07 -5.08 -7.70
CA ASN A 169 -26.48 -5.82 -6.58
C ASN A 169 -24.94 -5.74 -6.57
N ALA A 170 -24.29 -5.81 -7.73
CA ALA A 170 -22.84 -5.70 -7.84
C ALA A 170 -22.35 -4.29 -7.51
N VAL A 171 -23.12 -3.25 -7.86
CA VAL A 171 -22.85 -1.86 -7.46
C VAL A 171 -22.97 -1.70 -5.95
N GLY A 172 -24.02 -2.27 -5.35
CA GLY A 172 -24.20 -2.26 -3.88
C GLY A 172 -23.07 -2.97 -3.14
N GLN A 173 -22.65 -4.14 -3.63
CA GLN A 173 -21.50 -4.87 -3.07
C GLN A 173 -20.19 -4.08 -3.21
N ALA A 174 -19.93 -3.47 -4.38
CA ALA A 174 -18.76 -2.62 -4.58
C ALA A 174 -18.76 -1.44 -3.62
N ALA A 175 -19.91 -0.75 -3.44
CA ALA A 175 -20.01 0.36 -2.50
C ALA A 175 -19.68 -0.07 -1.06
N LEU A 176 -20.19 -1.21 -0.61
CA LEU A 176 -19.97 -1.69 0.76
C LEU A 176 -18.52 -2.08 1.05
N ILE A 177 -17.78 -2.55 0.04
CA ILE A 177 -16.36 -2.90 0.18
C ILE A 177 -15.48 -1.65 0.08
N PHE A 178 -15.70 -0.81 -0.94
CA PHE A 178 -14.76 0.25 -1.31
C PHE A 178 -15.00 1.57 -0.58
N VAL A 179 -16.25 1.91 -0.20
CA VAL A 179 -16.53 3.15 0.54
C VAL A 179 -15.82 3.16 1.90
N PRO A 180 -15.86 2.11 2.73
CA PRO A 180 -15.11 2.10 3.99
C PRO A 180 -13.60 2.18 3.78
N VAL A 181 -13.08 1.50 2.75
CA VAL A 181 -11.64 1.52 2.40
C VAL A 181 -11.20 2.93 2.03
N SER A 182 -12.03 3.73 1.37
CA SER A 182 -11.70 5.13 1.05
C SER A 182 -11.43 5.99 2.30
N LEU A 183 -12.08 5.69 3.42
CA LEU A 183 -11.83 6.42 4.67
C LEU A 183 -10.45 6.08 5.23
N VAL A 184 -10.04 4.81 5.10
CA VAL A 184 -8.70 4.35 5.49
C VAL A 184 -7.63 5.02 4.64
N THR A 185 -7.81 5.09 3.32
CA THR A 185 -6.83 5.74 2.43
C THR A 185 -6.79 7.25 2.63
N ILE A 186 -7.91 7.90 2.99
CA ILE A 186 -7.91 9.31 3.42
C ILE A 186 -7.05 9.51 4.68
N CYS A 187 -7.12 8.60 5.67
CA CYS A 187 -6.25 8.66 6.84
C CYS A 187 -4.77 8.55 6.46
N GLU A 188 -4.43 7.64 5.56
CA GLU A 188 -3.07 7.47 5.05
C GLU A 188 -2.58 8.74 4.33
N HIS A 189 -3.39 9.28 3.42
CA HIS A 189 -3.10 10.52 2.70
C HIS A 189 -2.86 11.71 3.64
N ILE A 190 -3.68 11.84 4.69
CA ILE A 190 -3.51 12.88 5.73
C ILE A 190 -2.20 12.66 6.50
N GLY A 191 -1.91 11.42 6.89
CA GLY A 191 -0.69 11.07 7.61
C GLY A 191 0.58 11.41 6.81
N ASP A 192 0.59 11.06 5.53
CA ASP A 192 1.71 11.36 4.62
C ASP A 192 1.87 12.86 4.38
N HIS A 193 0.77 13.59 4.17
CA HIS A 193 0.83 15.04 4.04
C HIS A 193 1.34 15.69 5.32
N LYS A 194 0.96 15.18 6.49
CA LYS A 194 1.45 15.71 7.77
C LYS A 194 2.93 15.42 8.00
N ASN A 195 3.37 14.22 7.67
CA ASN A 195 4.78 13.85 7.67
C ASN A 195 5.60 14.72 6.71
N MET A 196 5.06 14.99 5.52
CA MET A 196 5.69 15.87 4.53
C MET A 196 5.69 17.33 5.00
N SER A 197 4.62 17.82 5.61
CA SER A 197 4.55 19.17 6.22
C SER A 197 5.66 19.37 7.26
N GLY A 198 5.92 18.35 8.09
CA GLY A 198 7.01 18.39 9.06
C GLY A 198 8.41 18.40 8.41
N ILE A 199 8.57 17.82 7.22
CA ILE A 199 9.84 17.83 6.47
C ILE A 199 10.06 19.16 5.75
N LEU A 200 8.99 19.75 5.21
CA LEU A 200 9.02 21.00 4.45
C LEU A 200 8.91 22.25 5.33
N GLU A 201 8.64 22.08 6.62
CA GLU A 201 8.36 23.16 7.58
C GLU A 201 7.22 24.09 7.10
N ARG A 202 6.23 23.50 6.42
CA ARG A 202 5.07 24.20 5.84
C ARG A 202 3.84 23.33 5.99
N ASP A 203 2.71 23.92 6.42
CA ASP A 203 1.46 23.17 6.53
C ASP A 203 0.77 22.98 5.16
N LEU A 204 0.98 21.81 4.57
CA LEU A 204 0.34 21.41 3.31
C LEU A 204 -1.18 21.19 3.44
N LEU A 205 -1.69 20.98 4.66
CA LEU A 205 -3.14 20.85 4.91
C LEU A 205 -3.86 22.19 4.76
N GLU A 206 -3.15 23.30 4.96
CA GLU A 206 -3.65 24.66 4.77
C GLU A 206 -3.31 25.22 3.38
N ASP A 207 -2.05 25.13 2.94
CA ASP A 207 -1.59 25.61 1.62
C ASP A 207 -0.65 24.59 0.96
N PRO A 208 -1.04 23.89 -0.12
CA PRO A 208 -2.13 24.19 -1.08
C PRO A 208 -3.55 23.84 -0.62
N GLY A 209 -3.69 23.16 0.53
CA GLY A 209 -4.97 22.86 1.16
C GLY A 209 -5.42 21.41 0.95
N LEU A 210 -5.89 20.78 2.04
CA LEU A 210 -6.30 19.37 2.05
C LEU A 210 -7.41 19.05 1.05
N SER A 211 -8.32 20.00 0.77
CA SER A 211 -9.37 19.80 -0.23
C SER A 211 -8.80 19.57 -1.63
N ARG A 212 -7.75 20.30 -2.02
CA ARG A 212 -7.13 20.15 -3.35
C ARG A 212 -6.37 18.84 -3.46
N THR A 213 -5.65 18.47 -2.41
CA THR A 213 -4.85 17.23 -2.42
C THR A 213 -5.74 15.99 -2.42
N LEU A 214 -6.85 16.00 -1.66
CA LEU A 214 -7.84 14.92 -1.69
C LEU A 214 -8.57 14.81 -3.04
N ILE A 215 -8.92 15.92 -3.70
CA ILE A 215 -9.50 15.85 -5.06
C ILE A 215 -8.49 15.22 -6.01
N GLY A 216 -7.21 15.61 -5.93
CA GLY A 216 -6.15 15.03 -6.76
C GLY A 216 -6.03 13.51 -6.60
N ASP A 217 -6.00 13.04 -5.36
CA ASP A 217 -5.90 11.61 -5.03
C ASP A 217 -7.16 10.83 -5.46
N GLY A 218 -8.34 11.36 -5.12
CA GLY A 218 -9.62 10.75 -5.52
C GLY A 218 -9.79 10.63 -7.03
N VAL A 219 -9.49 11.69 -7.78
CA VAL A 219 -9.56 11.69 -9.25
C VAL A 219 -8.53 10.73 -9.84
N ALA A 220 -7.30 10.69 -9.30
CA ALA A 220 -6.30 9.73 -9.73
C ALA A 220 -6.77 8.28 -9.49
N THR A 221 -7.41 7.99 -8.36
CA THR A 221 -8.00 6.67 -8.07
C THR A 221 -9.13 6.35 -9.03
N GLY A 222 -10.00 7.32 -9.35
CA GLY A 222 -11.08 7.14 -10.32
C GLY A 222 -10.56 6.82 -11.73
N ILE A 223 -9.54 7.55 -12.20
CA ILE A 223 -8.89 7.31 -13.50
C ILE A 223 -8.21 5.92 -13.50
N SER A 224 -7.49 5.58 -12.42
CA SER A 224 -6.88 4.25 -12.25
C SER A 224 -7.94 3.15 -12.37
N GLY A 225 -9.08 3.31 -11.69
CA GLY A 225 -10.20 2.38 -11.75
C GLY A 225 -10.78 2.17 -13.16
N ILE A 226 -10.92 3.23 -13.95
CA ILE A 226 -11.36 3.15 -15.36
C ILE A 226 -10.35 2.36 -16.19
N LEU A 227 -9.06 2.63 -15.99
CA LEU A 227 -7.96 1.90 -16.61
C LEU A 227 -7.75 0.50 -15.99
N CYS A 228 -8.60 0.10 -15.04
CA CYS A 228 -8.54 -1.16 -14.30
C CYS A 228 -7.22 -1.38 -13.52
N GLY A 229 -6.60 -0.29 -13.08
CA GLY A 229 -5.51 -0.27 -12.13
C GLY A 229 -5.98 -0.41 -10.67
N ALA A 230 -5.02 -0.50 -9.76
CA ALA A 230 -5.29 -0.55 -8.32
C ALA A 230 -5.67 0.84 -7.76
N ALA A 231 -6.26 0.87 -6.57
CA ALA A 231 -6.44 2.12 -5.82
C ALA A 231 -5.07 2.77 -5.60
N ASN A 232 -5.00 4.09 -5.73
CA ASN A 232 -3.78 4.83 -5.41
C ASN A 232 -3.98 5.65 -4.13
N THR A 233 -2.85 6.02 -3.57
CA THR A 233 -2.71 6.88 -2.40
C THR A 233 -1.29 7.44 -2.43
N THR A 234 -0.97 8.37 -1.55
CA THR A 234 0.40 8.86 -1.39
C THR A 234 1.32 7.77 -0.87
N TYR A 235 2.60 7.83 -1.27
CA TYR A 235 3.63 6.90 -0.79
C TYR A 235 4.49 7.56 0.29
N GLY A 236 4.40 7.07 1.52
CA GLY A 236 5.25 7.49 2.64
C GLY A 236 6.74 7.24 2.41
N GLU A 237 7.09 6.29 1.56
CA GLU A 237 8.46 6.03 1.09
C GLU A 237 9.02 7.21 0.30
N ASN A 238 8.20 7.82 -0.57
CA ASN A 238 8.60 9.02 -1.30
C ASN A 238 8.75 10.22 -0.36
N VAL A 239 7.91 10.32 0.67
CA VAL A 239 8.06 11.33 1.74
C VAL A 239 9.41 11.16 2.46
N ALA A 240 9.83 9.92 2.73
CA ALA A 240 11.13 9.64 3.33
C ALA A 240 12.30 10.04 2.42
N VAL A 241 12.21 9.79 1.10
CA VAL A 241 13.20 10.21 0.11
C VAL A 241 13.36 11.74 0.09
N VAL A 242 12.26 12.50 0.13
CA VAL A 242 12.32 13.97 0.25
C VAL A 242 12.97 14.39 1.57
N GLY A 243 12.68 13.69 2.66
CA GLY A 243 13.29 13.92 3.97
C GLY A 243 14.80 13.82 3.99
N VAL A 244 15.36 12.85 3.24
CA VAL A 244 16.81 12.60 3.14
C VAL A 244 17.47 13.50 2.09
N THR A 245 16.87 13.62 0.90
CA THR A 245 17.44 14.41 -0.21
C THR A 245 17.34 15.91 0.01
N LYS A 246 16.35 16.35 0.80
CA LYS A 246 15.92 17.76 0.92
C LYS A 246 15.50 18.38 -0.42
N ILE A 247 15.10 17.55 -1.39
CA ILE A 247 14.63 17.99 -2.70
C ILE A 247 13.14 17.69 -2.81
N ALA A 248 12.31 18.73 -2.73
CA ALA A 248 10.85 18.64 -2.79
C ALA A 248 10.26 19.19 -4.11
N SER A 249 11.01 19.08 -5.22
CA SER A 249 10.59 19.64 -6.50
C SER A 249 9.50 18.78 -7.15
N THR A 250 8.33 19.38 -7.40
CA THR A 250 7.22 18.72 -8.11
C THR A 250 7.58 18.31 -9.54
N LYS A 251 8.52 19.01 -10.18
CA LYS A 251 9.02 18.68 -11.53
C LYS A 251 9.73 17.33 -11.57
N ILE A 252 10.41 16.95 -10.49
CA ILE A 252 11.09 15.66 -10.39
C ILE A 252 10.06 14.53 -10.27
N ILE A 253 9.00 14.75 -9.48
CA ILE A 253 7.90 13.80 -9.37
C ILE A 253 7.16 13.64 -10.70
N LEU A 254 6.93 14.74 -11.44
CA LEU A 254 6.35 14.69 -12.78
C LEU A 254 7.24 13.90 -13.75
N LEU A 255 8.55 14.14 -13.72
CA LEU A 255 9.51 13.38 -14.53
C LEU A 255 9.48 11.89 -14.19
N ALA A 256 9.45 11.53 -12.90
CA ALA A 256 9.30 10.15 -12.45
C ALA A 256 8.00 9.52 -12.95
N ALA A 257 6.88 10.25 -12.92
CA ALA A 257 5.61 9.77 -13.44
C ALA A 257 5.67 9.49 -14.96
N LEU A 258 6.28 10.38 -15.74
CA LEU A 258 6.48 10.18 -17.18
C LEU A 258 7.37 8.97 -17.46
N PHE A 259 8.45 8.79 -16.69
CA PHE A 259 9.29 7.60 -16.79
C PHE A 259 8.51 6.32 -16.48
N SER A 260 7.73 6.29 -15.40
CA SER A 260 6.91 5.11 -15.05
C SER A 260 5.90 4.75 -16.16
N ILE A 261 5.28 5.76 -16.79
CA ILE A 261 4.39 5.53 -17.94
C ILE A 261 5.17 4.89 -19.08
N LEU A 262 6.32 5.44 -19.46
CA LEU A 262 7.14 4.90 -20.55
C LEU A 262 7.62 3.47 -20.29
N LEU A 263 8.04 3.17 -19.05
CA LEU A 263 8.46 1.81 -18.66
C LEU A 263 7.30 0.81 -18.75
N GLY A 264 6.05 1.26 -18.53
CA GLY A 264 4.86 0.43 -18.68
C GLY A 264 4.58 -0.06 -20.09
N PHE A 265 5.17 0.58 -21.12
CA PHE A 265 5.05 0.13 -22.51
C PHE A 265 6.20 -0.80 -22.95
N LEU A 266 7.18 -1.04 -22.09
CA LEU A 266 8.33 -1.88 -22.42
C LEU A 266 8.09 -3.32 -21.98
N SER A 267 7.70 -4.18 -22.94
CA SER A 267 7.43 -5.61 -22.73
C SER A 267 8.58 -6.36 -22.04
N PRO A 268 9.88 -6.09 -22.32
CA PRO A 268 10.98 -6.75 -21.62
C PRO A 268 11.01 -6.46 -20.12
N ILE A 269 10.59 -5.25 -19.71
CA ILE A 269 10.54 -4.87 -18.30
C ILE A 269 9.37 -5.58 -17.62
N MET A 270 8.21 -5.65 -18.28
CA MET A 270 7.06 -6.40 -17.78
C MET A 270 7.39 -7.89 -17.60
N GLY A 271 7.98 -8.52 -18.62
CA GLY A 271 8.43 -9.90 -18.55
C GLY A 271 9.45 -10.12 -17.42
N LEU A 272 10.42 -9.21 -17.26
CA LEU A 272 11.36 -9.28 -16.14
C LEU A 272 10.65 -9.20 -14.79
N THR A 273 9.69 -8.29 -14.61
CA THR A 273 8.94 -8.18 -13.34
C THR A 273 8.13 -9.44 -13.03
N GLU A 274 7.61 -10.14 -14.05
CA GLU A 274 6.90 -11.42 -13.86
C GLU A 274 7.84 -12.56 -13.47
N THR A 275 9.12 -12.49 -13.83
CA THR A 275 10.11 -13.50 -13.38
C THR A 275 10.54 -13.33 -11.92
N ILE A 276 10.19 -12.22 -11.25
CA ILE A 276 10.60 -11.99 -9.86
C ILE A 276 9.90 -12.99 -8.94
N PRO A 277 10.64 -13.87 -8.23
CA PRO A 277 10.04 -14.86 -7.35
C PRO A 277 9.22 -14.22 -6.23
N ALA A 278 8.10 -14.87 -5.86
CA ALA A 278 7.27 -14.42 -4.76
C ALA A 278 8.05 -14.31 -3.44
N CYS A 279 9.05 -15.17 -3.23
CA CYS A 279 9.90 -15.11 -2.04
C CYS A 279 10.76 -13.84 -1.96
N VAL A 280 11.27 -13.35 -3.10
CA VAL A 280 12.03 -12.10 -3.17
C VAL A 280 11.12 -10.91 -2.89
N THR A 281 9.95 -10.88 -3.54
CA THR A 281 8.92 -9.86 -3.28
C THR A 281 8.48 -9.88 -1.83
N GLY A 282 8.23 -11.06 -1.25
CA GLY A 282 7.84 -11.24 0.15
C GLY A 282 8.89 -10.72 1.13
N GLY A 283 10.18 -10.97 0.87
CA GLY A 283 11.27 -10.45 1.70
C GLY A 283 11.36 -8.93 1.72
N VAL A 284 11.22 -8.29 0.55
CA VAL A 284 11.19 -6.82 0.44
C VAL A 284 9.91 -6.24 1.06
N SER A 285 8.75 -6.87 0.80
CA SER A 285 7.45 -6.48 1.37
C SER A 285 7.42 -6.57 2.90
N LEU A 286 8.15 -7.52 3.50
CA LEU A 286 8.23 -7.64 4.96
C LEU A 286 8.80 -6.35 5.59
N ILE A 287 9.89 -5.80 5.03
CA ILE A 287 10.42 -4.50 5.49
C ILE A 287 9.49 -3.37 5.10
N LEU A 288 8.95 -3.36 3.87
CA LEU A 288 8.09 -2.28 3.37
C LEU A 288 6.88 -2.07 4.27
N TYR A 289 6.15 -3.15 4.58
CA TYR A 289 4.96 -3.09 5.43
C TYR A 289 5.30 -2.75 6.88
N GLY A 290 6.45 -3.24 7.39
CA GLY A 290 6.98 -2.81 8.69
C GLY A 290 7.38 -1.33 8.73
N PHE A 291 7.88 -0.79 7.63
CA PHE A 291 8.23 0.62 7.48
C PHE A 291 6.98 1.51 7.48
N ILE A 292 5.93 1.14 6.75
CA ILE A 292 4.62 1.81 6.78
C ILE A 292 4.08 1.82 8.22
N ALA A 293 4.10 0.68 8.91
CA ALA A 293 3.66 0.62 10.30
C ALA A 293 4.50 1.52 11.23
N SER A 294 5.81 1.55 11.04
CA SER A 294 6.73 2.43 11.78
C SER A 294 6.46 3.92 11.51
N SER A 295 5.97 4.29 10.32
CA SER A 295 5.52 5.66 10.02
C SER A 295 4.33 6.08 10.89
N GLY A 296 3.39 5.17 11.15
CA GLY A 296 2.29 5.39 12.09
C GLY A 296 2.77 5.67 13.52
N VAL A 297 3.79 4.93 13.99
CA VAL A 297 4.45 5.18 15.28
C VAL A 297 5.13 6.56 15.28
N LYS A 298 5.88 6.86 14.23
CA LYS A 298 6.57 8.16 14.08
C LYS A 298 5.58 9.32 14.17
N MET A 299 4.42 9.22 13.54
CA MET A 299 3.40 10.26 13.63
C MET A 299 2.91 10.48 15.07
N LEU A 300 2.66 9.41 15.84
CA LEU A 300 2.26 9.54 17.25
C LEU A 300 3.33 10.27 18.08
N ILE A 301 4.60 10.00 17.81
CA ILE A 301 5.73 10.66 18.48
C ILE A 301 5.86 12.12 18.04
N SER A 302 5.81 12.40 16.74
CA SER A 302 5.90 13.75 16.17
C SER A 302 4.77 14.66 16.65
N GLU A 303 3.57 14.10 16.81
CA GLU A 303 2.39 14.79 17.34
C GLU A 303 2.34 14.84 18.86
N LYS A 304 3.37 14.33 19.55
CA LYS A 304 3.52 14.34 21.01
C LYS A 304 2.29 13.77 21.72
N ILE A 305 1.77 12.65 21.22
CA ILE A 305 0.61 11.98 21.80
C ILE A 305 1.02 11.27 23.09
N ASP A 306 0.43 11.72 24.21
CA ASP A 306 0.68 11.12 25.52
C ASP A 306 -0.07 9.79 25.67
N MET A 307 0.66 8.68 25.52
CA MET A 307 0.14 7.32 25.67
C MET A 307 -0.08 6.92 27.15
N SER A 308 0.34 7.74 28.11
CA SER A 308 0.05 7.54 29.53
C SER A 308 -1.42 7.81 29.87
N LYS A 309 -2.12 8.59 29.02
CA LYS A 309 -3.55 8.80 29.15
C LYS A 309 -4.30 7.52 28.81
N THR A 310 -5.10 7.05 29.76
CA THR A 310 -5.96 5.86 29.60
C THR A 310 -6.79 5.92 28.31
N LYS A 311 -7.40 7.08 28.01
CA LYS A 311 -8.16 7.28 26.77
C LYS A 311 -7.36 6.87 25.51
N ASN A 312 -6.14 7.41 25.38
CA ASN A 312 -5.30 7.19 24.21
C ASN A 312 -4.90 5.72 24.08
N MET A 313 -4.55 5.10 25.21
CA MET A 313 -4.19 3.69 25.25
C MET A 313 -5.34 2.78 24.79
N PHE A 314 -6.57 3.04 25.22
CA PHE A 314 -7.75 2.27 24.82
C PHE A 314 -8.14 2.49 23.35
N VAL A 315 -8.02 3.72 22.83
CA VAL A 315 -8.27 4.00 21.41
C VAL A 315 -7.26 3.25 20.54
N ALA A 316 -5.96 3.37 20.84
CA ALA A 316 -4.91 2.73 20.07
C ALA A 316 -4.99 1.19 20.14
N SER A 317 -5.25 0.62 21.33
CA SER A 317 -5.35 -0.84 21.49
C SER A 317 -6.55 -1.42 20.73
N THR A 318 -7.69 -0.74 20.74
CA THR A 318 -8.88 -1.15 19.99
C THR A 318 -8.60 -1.20 18.50
N ILE A 319 -7.94 -0.17 17.95
CA ILE A 319 -7.58 -0.11 16.53
C ILE A 319 -6.59 -1.23 16.19
N LEU A 320 -5.50 -1.36 16.96
CA LEU A 320 -4.45 -2.34 16.69
C LEU A 320 -4.98 -3.77 16.73
N VAL A 321 -5.75 -4.15 17.76
CA VAL A 321 -6.26 -5.53 17.89
C VAL A 321 -7.36 -5.81 16.88
N ALA A 322 -8.30 -4.90 16.64
CA ALA A 322 -9.34 -5.10 15.63
C ALA A 322 -8.74 -5.24 14.22
N GLY A 323 -7.72 -4.43 13.91
CA GLY A 323 -7.07 -4.41 12.62
C GLY A 323 -6.18 -5.62 12.36
N ILE A 324 -5.18 -5.83 13.24
CA ILE A 324 -4.19 -6.92 13.14
C ILE A 324 -4.85 -8.28 13.36
N GLY A 325 -5.81 -8.34 14.30
CA GLY A 325 -6.56 -9.56 14.60
C GLY A 325 -7.56 -9.97 13.51
N GLY A 326 -7.73 -9.16 12.46
CA GLY A 326 -8.58 -9.51 11.33
C GLY A 326 -10.08 -9.44 11.64
N LEU A 327 -10.52 -8.53 12.52
CA LEU A 327 -11.93 -8.38 12.85
C LEU A 327 -12.72 -7.90 11.63
N ILE A 328 -13.49 -8.80 11.03
CA ILE A 328 -14.34 -8.51 9.87
C ILE A 328 -15.80 -8.48 10.33
N PHE A 329 -16.52 -7.44 9.93
CA PHE A 329 -17.97 -7.40 10.09
C PHE A 329 -18.62 -7.94 8.83
N SER A 330 -19.15 -9.16 8.93
CA SER A 330 -19.89 -9.83 7.87
C SER A 330 -21.39 -9.68 8.12
N PHE A 331 -22.09 -9.08 7.17
CA PHE A 331 -23.54 -8.92 7.18
C PHE A 331 -24.13 -9.70 6.00
N GLY A 332 -25.03 -10.66 6.27
CA GLY A 332 -25.74 -11.39 5.23
C GLY A 332 -26.09 -12.84 5.58
N THR A 333 -27.00 -13.42 4.81
CA THR A 333 -27.39 -14.84 4.84
C THR A 333 -26.66 -15.59 3.73
N GLU A 334 -26.56 -16.93 3.82
CA GLU A 334 -25.68 -17.88 3.10
C GLU A 334 -25.30 -17.61 1.62
N ASN A 335 -26.06 -16.82 0.84
CA ASN A 335 -25.78 -16.53 -0.57
C ASN A 335 -25.25 -15.11 -0.88
N ALA A 336 -25.24 -14.19 0.09
CA ALA A 336 -24.71 -12.83 -0.10
C ALA A 336 -24.13 -12.28 1.21
N SER A 337 -22.93 -12.74 1.58
CA SER A 337 -22.17 -12.18 2.69
C SER A 337 -21.43 -10.92 2.22
N VAL A 338 -21.85 -9.76 2.75
CA VAL A 338 -21.11 -8.51 2.60
C VAL A 338 -20.16 -8.39 3.79
N SER A 339 -18.87 -8.24 3.53
CA SER A 339 -17.85 -8.07 4.57
C SER A 339 -17.19 -6.70 4.52
N ILE A 340 -17.08 -6.05 5.68
CA ILE A 340 -16.26 -4.86 5.86
C ILE A 340 -14.85 -5.32 6.25
N THR A 341 -13.84 -4.86 5.52
CA THR A 341 -12.42 -5.19 5.75
C THR A 341 -11.98 -4.84 7.18
N SER A 342 -11.05 -5.61 7.74
CA SER A 342 -10.57 -5.42 9.11
C SER A 342 -9.98 -4.03 9.39
N VAL A 343 -9.27 -3.46 8.42
CA VAL A 343 -8.68 -2.10 8.55
C VAL A 343 -9.78 -1.04 8.66
N SER A 344 -10.84 -1.16 7.86
CA SER A 344 -11.99 -0.25 7.91
C SER A 344 -12.77 -0.40 9.22
N VAL A 345 -12.97 -1.63 9.70
CA VAL A 345 -13.60 -1.89 11.02
C VAL A 345 -12.77 -1.28 12.15
N ALA A 346 -11.45 -1.48 12.14
CA ALA A 346 -10.54 -0.92 13.12
C ALA A 346 -10.61 0.60 13.17
N MET A 347 -10.66 1.24 12.00
CA MET A 347 -10.80 2.69 11.88
C MET A 347 -12.13 3.18 12.47
N ILE A 348 -13.25 2.55 12.11
CA ILE A 348 -14.58 2.91 12.63
C ILE A 348 -14.62 2.77 14.16
N LEU A 349 -14.15 1.64 14.70
CA LEU A 349 -14.10 1.40 16.14
C LEU A 349 -13.18 2.41 16.85
N GLY A 350 -12.05 2.77 16.25
CA GLY A 350 -11.15 3.80 16.76
C GLY A 350 -11.80 5.17 16.88
N VAL A 351 -12.51 5.60 15.82
CA VAL A 351 -13.26 6.87 15.82
C VAL A 351 -14.35 6.86 16.89
N VAL A 352 -15.12 5.78 16.97
CA VAL A 352 -16.20 5.62 17.97
C VAL A 352 -15.63 5.62 19.39
N MET A 353 -14.56 4.87 19.65
CA MET A 353 -13.91 4.82 20.96
C MET A 353 -13.37 6.18 21.38
N ASN A 354 -12.74 6.91 20.45
CA ASN A 354 -12.24 8.25 20.72
C ASN A 354 -13.36 9.27 21.00
N ALA A 355 -14.53 9.10 20.38
CA ALA A 355 -15.71 9.92 20.62
C ALA A 355 -16.40 9.62 21.96
N ILE A 356 -16.46 8.36 22.36
CA ILE A 356 -17.06 7.92 23.65
C ILE A 356 -16.18 8.33 24.83
N LEU A 357 -14.87 8.10 24.72
CA LEU A 357 -13.93 8.40 25.79
C LEU A 357 -13.61 9.90 25.84
N ARG A 358 -13.97 10.55 26.95
CA ARG A 358 -13.63 11.95 27.22
C ARG A 358 -12.38 12.03 28.09
N ASP A 359 -11.60 13.10 27.92
CA ASP A 359 -10.50 13.39 28.82
C ASP A 359 -11.03 13.59 30.24
N LYS A 360 -10.43 12.90 31.22
CA LYS A 360 -10.73 13.17 32.63
C LYS A 360 -10.28 14.61 32.93
N LYS A 361 -11.16 15.43 33.52
CA LYS A 361 -10.77 16.76 34.00
C LYS A 361 -9.58 16.60 34.95
N PRO A 362 -8.56 17.49 34.88
CA PRO A 362 -7.47 17.44 35.85
C PRO A 362 -8.07 17.50 37.25
N ALA A 363 -7.64 16.58 38.11
CA ALA A 363 -8.01 16.61 39.52
C ALA A 363 -7.65 18.01 40.05
N LYS A 364 -8.59 18.66 40.75
CA LYS A 364 -8.28 19.92 41.43
C LYS A 364 -7.07 19.67 42.33
N PRO A 365 -6.04 20.54 42.32
CA PRO A 365 -4.96 20.42 43.29
C PRO A 365 -5.59 20.45 44.68
N ASP A 366 -5.32 19.43 45.49
CA ASP A 366 -5.73 19.41 46.88
C ASP A 366 -5.21 20.69 47.54
N ALA A 367 -6.13 21.56 47.97
CA ALA A 367 -5.79 22.73 48.75
C ALA A 367 -5.21 22.22 50.07
N LYS A 368 -3.89 22.27 50.20
CA LYS A 368 -3.17 22.10 51.46
C LYS A 368 -2.90 23.45 52.08
#